data_AF-A0A420VNA7-F1
#
_entry.id   AF-A0A420VNA7-F1
#
_cell.length_a   1.000
_cell.length_b   1.000
_cell.length_c   1.000
_cell.angle_alpha   90.00
_cell.angle_beta   90.00
_cell.angle_gamma   90.00
#
_symmetry.space_group_name_H-M   'P 1'
#
loop_
_entity.id
_entity.type
_entity.pdbx_description
1 polymer ?
#
loop_
_entity_poly.entity_id
_entity_poly.type
_entity_poly.pdbx_seq_one_letter_code
_entity_poly.pdbx_strand_id
1 'polypeptide(L)'
;MRYSLIKPKIKPVFNLFTRIWIYFTSISVALIFVVFVVVSFKSYYASIQLNNKKEELAQIIAQINANKLKYHELLRQNDKAELILGDEGQNQDNGKNKVLLKSIQNLFTLVPKSISLDEVLMEDRSLILRGITPTKEMFALLLEAPLRSIFSNSQTSYYQLENGWYRFVSVNITIPEEMYEQK
;
A
#
# COMPACT_ATOMS: atom_id res chain seq x y z
N MET A 1 -58.85 -75.51 -59.05
CA MET A 1 -57.81 -74.67 -58.41
C MET A 1 -57.86 -73.28 -59.05
N ARG A 2 -58.30 -72.25 -58.33
CA ARG A 2 -58.36 -70.87 -58.86
C ARG A 2 -57.14 -70.11 -58.33
N TYR A 3 -56.18 -69.85 -59.20
CA TYR A 3 -55.02 -69.04 -58.89
C TYR A 3 -55.39 -67.55 -59.07
N SER A 4 -55.19 -66.78 -58.00
CA SER A 4 -55.40 -65.33 -57.98
C SER A 4 -54.28 -64.63 -58.77
N LEU A 5 -54.65 -63.78 -59.74
CA LEU A 5 -53.76 -63.05 -60.64
C LEU A 5 -53.47 -61.63 -60.15
N ILE A 6 -53.02 -61.46 -58.90
CA ILE A 6 -52.57 -60.15 -58.41
C ILE A 6 -51.09 -60.23 -58.12
N LYS A 7 -50.28 -59.64 -59.02
CA LYS A 7 -48.83 -59.52 -58.83
C LYS A 7 -48.55 -58.65 -57.60
N PRO A 8 -47.64 -59.05 -56.69
CA PRO A 8 -47.30 -58.25 -55.52
C PRO A 8 -46.69 -56.91 -55.94
N LYS A 9 -47.34 -55.81 -55.57
CA LYS A 9 -46.84 -54.45 -55.79
C LYS A 9 -46.02 -54.03 -54.57
N ILE A 10 -44.74 -53.78 -54.77
CA ILE A 10 -43.82 -53.36 -53.71
C ILE A 10 -44.28 -51.97 -53.22
N LYS A 11 -44.58 -51.85 -51.92
CA LYS A 11 -45.04 -50.60 -51.32
C LYS A 11 -43.87 -49.59 -51.32
N PRO A 12 -44.02 -48.39 -51.89
CA PRO A 12 -42.95 -47.40 -51.86
C PRO A 12 -42.75 -46.93 -50.41
N VAL A 13 -41.56 -47.18 -49.88
CA VAL A 13 -41.16 -46.76 -48.53
C VAL A 13 -41.04 -45.24 -48.38
N PHE A 14 -40.92 -44.51 -49.49
CA PHE A 14 -40.86 -43.05 -49.54
C PHE A 14 -42.05 -42.48 -50.29
N ASN A 15 -43.21 -42.40 -49.62
CA ASN A 15 -44.36 -41.65 -50.13
C ASN A 15 -44.09 -40.14 -49.98
N LEU A 16 -44.83 -39.29 -50.71
CA LEU A 16 -44.67 -37.83 -50.73
C LEU A 16 -44.70 -37.23 -49.31
N PHE A 17 -45.60 -37.74 -48.46
CA PHE A 17 -45.73 -37.35 -47.06
C PHE A 17 -44.47 -37.69 -46.23
N THR A 18 -43.92 -38.89 -46.39
CA THR A 18 -42.68 -39.32 -45.71
C THR A 18 -41.49 -38.48 -46.13
N ARG A 19 -41.43 -38.08 -47.41
CA ARG A 19 -40.37 -37.21 -47.93
C ARG A 19 -40.44 -35.80 -47.30
N ILE A 20 -41.63 -35.22 -47.18
CA ILE A 20 -41.84 -33.92 -46.50
C ILE A 20 -41.45 -34.00 -45.03
N TRP A 21 -41.86 -35.08 -44.35
CA TRP A 21 -41.52 -35.30 -42.93
C TRP A 21 -40.02 -35.43 -42.70
N ILE A 22 -39.30 -36.15 -43.56
CA ILE A 22 -37.84 -36.28 -43.51
C ILE A 22 -37.15 -34.93 -43.69
N TYR A 23 -37.59 -34.09 -44.63
CA TYR A 23 -37.00 -32.77 -44.79
C TYR A 23 -37.23 -31.88 -43.57
N PHE A 24 -38.43 -31.93 -42.98
CA PHE A 24 -38.75 -31.18 -41.76
C PHE A 24 -37.89 -31.62 -40.57
N THR A 25 -37.76 -32.92 -40.34
CA THR A 25 -36.89 -33.43 -39.27
C THR A 25 -35.41 -33.12 -39.54
N SER A 26 -34.97 -33.26 -40.80
CA SER A 26 -33.59 -32.95 -41.17
C SER A 26 -33.25 -31.49 -40.93
N ILE A 27 -34.16 -30.54 -41.20
CA ILE A 27 -33.88 -29.12 -40.97
C ILE A 27 -33.84 -28.77 -39.48
N SER A 28 -34.69 -29.39 -38.65
CA SER A 28 -34.64 -29.22 -37.20
C SER A 28 -33.32 -29.74 -36.60
N VAL A 29 -32.87 -30.92 -37.04
CA VAL A 29 -31.58 -31.49 -36.61
C VAL A 29 -30.42 -30.62 -37.07
N ALA A 30 -30.46 -30.12 -38.32
CA ALA A 30 -29.43 -29.22 -38.84
C ALA A 30 -29.32 -27.92 -38.03
N LEU A 31 -30.45 -27.33 -37.61
CA LEU A 31 -30.46 -26.11 -36.79
C LEU A 31 -29.79 -26.34 -35.43
N ILE A 32 -30.12 -27.44 -34.76
CA ILE A 32 -29.48 -27.83 -33.49
C ILE A 32 -27.97 -28.05 -33.69
N PHE A 33 -27.59 -28.70 -34.78
CA PHE A 33 -26.18 -28.93 -35.12
C PHE A 33 -25.41 -27.63 -35.33
N VAL A 34 -25.99 -26.66 -36.04
CA VAL A 34 -25.36 -25.33 -36.25
C VAL A 34 -25.13 -24.62 -34.93
N VAL A 35 -26.12 -24.61 -34.03
CA VAL A 35 -25.97 -24.00 -32.69
C VAL A 35 -24.87 -24.70 -31.89
N PHE A 36 -24.83 -26.03 -31.92
CA PHE A 36 -23.80 -26.81 -31.25
C PHE A 36 -22.38 -26.49 -31.76
N VAL A 37 -22.20 -26.37 -33.08
CA VAL A 37 -20.94 -25.98 -33.71
C VAL A 37 -20.52 -24.59 -33.25
N VAL A 38 -21.42 -23.60 -33.28
CA VAL A 38 -21.13 -22.22 -32.86
C VAL A 38 -20.70 -22.17 -31.38
N VAL A 39 -21.40 -22.87 -30.50
CA VAL A 39 -21.06 -22.91 -29.06
C VAL A 39 -19.69 -23.57 -28.85
N SER A 40 -19.42 -24.67 -29.54
CA SER A 40 -18.14 -25.40 -29.43
C SER A 40 -16.96 -24.55 -29.91
N PHE A 41 -17.11 -23.85 -31.05
CA PHE A 41 -16.08 -22.93 -31.54
C PHE A 41 -15.82 -21.77 -30.58
N LYS A 42 -16.86 -21.15 -30.02
CA LYS A 42 -16.71 -20.08 -29.02
C LYS A 42 -16.02 -20.56 -27.76
N SER A 43 -16.38 -21.74 -27.26
CA SER A 43 -15.77 -22.34 -26.08
C SER A 43 -14.28 -22.62 -26.28
N TYR A 44 -13.91 -23.19 -27.43
CA TYR A 44 -12.52 -23.43 -27.80
C TYR A 44 -11.72 -22.12 -27.87
N TYR A 45 -12.24 -21.11 -28.58
CA TYR A 45 -11.57 -19.81 -28.70
C TYR A 45 -11.42 -19.09 -27.35
N ALA A 46 -12.44 -19.17 -26.49
CA ALA A 46 -12.39 -18.61 -25.14
C ALA A 46 -11.33 -19.29 -24.27
N SER A 47 -11.18 -20.61 -24.38
CA SER A 47 -10.17 -21.37 -23.62
C SER A 47 -8.73 -21.01 -24.01
N ILE A 48 -8.46 -20.79 -25.31
CA ILE A 48 -7.15 -20.35 -25.80
C ILE A 48 -6.82 -18.95 -25.27
N GLN A 49 -7.76 -18.01 -25.33
CA GLN A 49 -7.54 -16.67 -24.80
C GLN A 49 -7.29 -16.66 -23.29
N LEU A 50 -7.98 -17.51 -22.54
CA LEU A 50 -7.77 -17.67 -21.10
C LEU A 50 -6.37 -18.21 -20.77
N ASN A 51 -5.87 -19.16 -21.55
CA ASN A 51 -4.54 -19.73 -21.35
C ASN A 51 -3.44 -18.69 -21.63
N ASN A 52 -3.55 -17.94 -22.72
CA ASN A 52 -2.59 -16.87 -23.05
C ASN A 52 -2.57 -15.78 -21.97
N LYS A 53 -3.73 -15.38 -21.45
CA LYS A 53 -3.82 -14.39 -20.36
C LYS A 53 -3.25 -14.90 -19.04
N LYS A 54 -3.40 -16.20 -18.74
CA LYS A 54 -2.78 -16.81 -17.55
C LYS A 54 -1.26 -16.81 -17.65
N GLU A 55 -0.72 -17.09 -18.83
CA GLU A 55 0.72 -17.07 -19.08
C GLU A 55 1.28 -15.65 -18.99
N GLU A 56 0.59 -14.67 -19.58
CA GLU A 56 0.92 -13.24 -19.45
C GLU A 56 0.91 -12.78 -17.98
N LEU A 57 -0.09 -13.18 -17.21
CA LEU A 57 -0.16 -12.87 -15.77
C LEU A 57 0.99 -13.50 -14.98
N ALA A 58 1.36 -14.75 -15.28
CA ALA A 58 2.50 -15.41 -14.66
C ALA A 58 3.82 -14.69 -14.96
N GLN A 59 4.00 -14.21 -16.21
CA GLN A 59 5.15 -13.40 -16.60
C GLN A 59 5.18 -12.05 -15.88
N ILE A 60 4.05 -11.35 -15.77
CA ILE A 60 3.94 -10.08 -15.04
C ILE A 60 4.30 -10.28 -13.57
N ILE A 61 3.76 -11.32 -12.92
CA ILE A 61 4.07 -11.63 -11.52
C ILE A 61 5.56 -11.95 -11.35
N ALA A 62 6.16 -12.72 -12.27
CA ALA A 62 7.58 -13.01 -12.24
C ALA A 62 8.43 -11.73 -12.39
N GLN A 63 8.04 -10.82 -13.29
CA GLN A 63 8.71 -9.52 -13.45
C GLN A 63 8.57 -8.63 -12.21
N ILE A 64 7.39 -8.58 -11.59
CA ILE A 64 7.17 -7.85 -10.34
C ILE A 64 8.08 -8.40 -9.24
N ASN A 65 8.15 -9.72 -9.09
CA ASN A 65 9.01 -10.36 -8.09
C ASN A 65 10.50 -10.09 -8.35
N ALA A 66 10.94 -10.16 -9.61
CA ALA A 66 12.30 -9.82 -9.99
C ALA A 66 12.63 -8.34 -9.71
N ASN A 67 11.70 -7.43 -10.00
CA ASN A 67 11.86 -6.00 -9.71
C ASN A 67 11.84 -5.73 -8.21
N LYS A 68 11.02 -6.45 -7.42
CA LYS A 68 10.99 -6.34 -5.97
C LYS A 68 12.31 -6.79 -5.34
N LEU A 69 12.93 -7.85 -5.86
CA LEU A 69 14.26 -8.28 -5.45
C LEU A 69 15.32 -7.22 -5.77
N LYS A 70 15.30 -6.66 -6.97
CA LYS A 70 16.19 -5.54 -7.34
C LYS A 70 15.99 -4.31 -6.45
N TYR A 71 14.73 -3.98 -6.14
CA TYR A 71 14.39 -2.89 -5.23
C TYR A 71 14.92 -3.15 -3.82
N HIS A 72 14.78 -4.36 -3.29
CA HIS A 72 15.36 -4.74 -2.01
C HIS A 72 16.89 -4.74 -2.01
N GLU A 73 17.53 -5.12 -3.12
CA GLU A 73 18.99 -5.04 -3.23
C GLU A 73 19.47 -3.59 -3.32
N LEU A 74 18.76 -2.73 -4.04
CA LEU A 74 19.02 -1.28 -4.08
C LEU A 74 18.81 -0.66 -2.70
N LEU A 75 17.74 -1.02 -1.99
CA LEU A 75 17.54 -0.63 -0.59
C LEU A 75 18.69 -1.14 0.27
N ARG A 76 19.13 -2.39 0.13
CA ARG A 76 20.26 -2.90 0.91
C ARG A 76 21.57 -2.14 0.63
N GLN A 77 21.78 -1.71 -0.61
CA GLN A 77 22.92 -0.85 -0.96
C GLN A 77 22.76 0.57 -0.43
N ASN A 78 21.54 1.10 -0.41
CA ASN A 78 21.20 2.40 0.18
C ASN A 78 21.29 2.36 1.71
N ASP A 79 20.72 1.33 2.36
CA ASP A 79 20.84 1.01 3.79
C ASP A 79 22.29 0.89 4.21
N LYS A 80 23.21 0.43 3.36
CA LYS A 80 24.65 0.46 3.66
C LYS A 80 25.23 1.88 3.63
N ALA A 81 24.68 2.76 2.80
CA ALA A 81 25.01 4.19 2.80
C ALA A 81 24.30 4.94 3.94
N GLU A 82 23.12 4.48 4.37
CA GLU A 82 22.32 5.02 5.45
C GLU A 82 22.71 4.46 6.81
N LEU A 83 23.33 3.29 6.91
CA LEU A 83 24.02 2.82 8.11
C LEU A 83 25.25 3.70 8.44
N ILE A 84 25.72 4.52 7.49
CA ILE A 84 26.69 5.58 7.72
C ILE A 84 26.00 6.89 8.18
N LEU A 85 24.66 7.01 8.07
CA LEU A 85 23.88 8.23 8.35
C LEU A 85 22.60 8.08 9.23
N GLY A 86 22.25 6.90 9.76
CA GLY A 86 21.16 6.68 10.72
C GLY A 86 19.88 6.02 10.18
N ASP A 87 19.86 4.68 10.25
CA ASP A 87 18.73 3.77 10.56
C ASP A 87 17.30 4.14 10.09
N GLU A 88 16.88 3.67 8.89
CA GLU A 88 15.49 3.83 8.43
C GLU A 88 14.59 2.58 8.39
N GLY A 89 15.10 1.39 8.63
CA GLY A 89 14.34 0.17 8.35
C GLY A 89 14.12 -0.70 9.58
N GLN A 90 12.87 -0.75 10.05
CA GLN A 90 12.32 -1.81 10.92
C GLN A 90 12.51 -1.62 12.42
N ASN A 91 11.52 -0.96 13.05
CA ASN A 91 10.86 -1.40 14.29
C ASN A 91 9.67 -0.45 14.52
N GLN A 92 8.50 -0.97 14.89
CA GLN A 92 7.28 -0.19 15.19
C GLN A 92 7.54 0.90 16.26
N ASP A 93 8.53 0.69 17.14
CA ASP A 93 8.99 1.65 18.14
C ASP A 93 9.92 2.74 17.58
N ASN A 94 10.69 2.47 16.52
CA ASN A 94 11.56 3.46 15.86
C ASN A 94 10.74 4.51 15.09
N GLY A 95 9.51 4.19 14.67
CA GLY A 95 8.60 5.14 14.01
C GLY A 95 8.23 6.33 14.90
N LYS A 96 8.02 6.09 16.21
CA LYS A 96 7.75 7.17 17.18
C LYS A 96 8.99 8.07 17.35
N ASN A 97 10.18 7.46 17.41
CA ASN A 97 11.42 8.20 17.54
C ASN A 97 11.73 9.06 16.29
N LYS A 98 11.47 8.54 15.08
CA LYS A 98 11.60 9.32 13.84
C LYS A 98 10.63 10.49 13.76
N VAL A 99 9.37 10.29 14.17
CA VAL A 99 8.38 11.38 14.21
C VAL A 99 8.81 12.45 15.21
N LEU A 100 9.31 12.05 16.39
CA LEU A 100 9.84 12.96 17.39
C LEU A 100 11.06 13.74 16.86
N LEU A 101 12.04 13.05 16.28
CA LEU A 101 13.24 13.65 15.69
C LEU A 101 12.89 14.67 14.60
N LYS A 102 11.97 14.30 13.68
CA LYS A 102 11.49 15.20 12.63
C LYS A 102 10.77 16.43 13.19
N SER A 103 9.99 16.24 14.26
CA SER A 103 9.26 17.34 14.91
C SER A 103 10.23 18.32 15.58
N ILE A 104 11.30 17.82 16.20
CA ILE A 104 12.38 18.63 16.79
C ILE A 104 13.22 19.32 15.70
N GLN A 105 13.52 18.64 14.59
CA GLN A 105 14.22 19.26 13.47
C GLN A 105 13.40 20.42 12.89
N ASN A 106 12.10 20.22 12.69
CA ASN A 106 11.19 21.26 12.22
C ASN A 106 11.12 22.44 13.20
N LEU A 107 11.06 22.20 14.51
CA LEU A 107 11.15 23.24 15.55
C LEU A 107 12.37 24.14 15.31
N PHE A 108 13.57 23.57 15.22
CA PHE A 108 14.79 24.36 15.07
C PHE A 108 14.92 25.06 13.72
N THR A 109 14.30 24.55 12.65
CA THR A 109 14.27 25.26 11.36
C THR A 109 13.37 26.49 11.33
N LEU A 110 12.36 26.54 12.22
CA LEU A 110 11.37 27.62 12.28
C LEU A 110 11.73 28.71 13.30
N VAL A 111 12.63 28.40 14.25
CA VAL A 111 13.05 29.34 15.30
C VAL A 111 14.12 30.30 14.75
N PRO A 112 13.92 31.63 14.84
CA PRO A 112 14.88 32.61 14.32
C PRO A 112 16.20 32.64 15.11
N LYS A 113 17.25 33.18 14.48
CA LYS A 113 18.65 33.27 14.97
C LYS A 113 18.86 34.05 16.28
N SER A 114 17.79 34.54 16.92
CA SER A 114 17.85 35.41 18.10
C SER A 114 18.10 34.67 19.42
N ILE A 115 18.00 33.34 19.42
CA ILE A 115 18.34 32.49 20.57
C ILE A 115 19.57 31.66 20.20
N SER A 116 20.57 31.60 21.08
CA SER A 116 21.76 30.78 20.89
C SER A 116 21.67 29.54 21.77
N LEU A 117 21.90 28.38 21.17
CA LEU A 117 21.94 27.09 21.87
C LEU A 117 23.40 26.71 22.11
N ASP A 118 23.72 26.46 23.37
CA ASP A 118 25.05 25.98 23.78
C ASP A 118 25.08 24.45 23.79
N GLU A 119 23.98 23.82 24.19
CA GLU A 119 23.88 22.37 24.34
C GLU A 119 22.45 21.88 24.05
N VAL A 120 22.36 20.78 23.30
CA VAL A 120 21.11 20.06 23.03
C VAL A 120 21.36 18.59 23.34
N LEU A 121 20.74 18.10 24.41
CA LEU A 121 20.80 16.69 24.81
C LEU A 121 19.43 16.06 24.58
N MET A 122 19.41 14.99 23.79
CA MET A 122 18.20 14.24 23.53
C MET A 122 18.37 12.81 24.02
N GLU A 123 17.43 12.36 24.82
CA GLU A 123 17.29 10.98 25.28
C GLU A 123 15.92 10.45 24.81
N ASP A 124 15.68 9.14 24.91
CA ASP A 124 14.51 8.46 24.31
C ASP A 124 13.16 9.19 24.44
N ARG A 125 12.93 9.87 25.56
CA ARG A 125 11.69 10.62 25.84
C ARG A 125 11.95 11.98 26.48
N SER A 126 13.17 12.49 26.41
CA SER A 126 13.57 13.75 27.04
C SER A 126 14.38 14.63 26.09
N LEU A 127 14.19 15.95 26.19
CA LEU A 127 14.98 16.94 25.48
C LEU A 127 15.39 18.03 26.46
N ILE A 128 16.71 18.17 26.65
CA ILE A 128 17.31 19.20 27.47
C ILE A 128 17.99 20.21 26.55
N LEU A 129 17.57 21.47 26.64
CA LEU A 129 18.13 22.59 25.88
C LEU A 129 18.82 23.54 26.84
N ARG A 130 20.05 23.92 26.53
CA ARG A 130 20.79 24.95 27.24
C ARG A 130 21.27 26.01 26.26
N GLY A 131 21.20 27.26 26.67
CA GLY A 131 21.61 28.35 25.82
C GLY A 131 21.38 29.71 26.46
N ILE A 132 21.41 30.73 25.61
CA ILE A 132 21.21 32.12 25.99
C ILE A 132 20.11 32.76 25.13
N THR A 133 19.26 33.54 25.77
CA THR A 133 18.15 34.29 25.16
C THR A 133 18.20 35.75 25.62
N PRO A 134 17.89 36.73 24.75
CA PRO A 134 17.82 38.14 25.15
C PRO A 134 16.77 38.41 26.23
N THR A 135 15.58 37.79 26.12
CA THR A 135 14.49 37.95 27.10
C THR A 135 13.77 36.63 27.35
N LYS A 136 13.10 36.52 28.51
CA LYS A 136 12.29 35.34 28.86
C LYS A 136 11.11 35.18 27.90
N GLU A 137 10.49 36.30 27.53
CA GLU A 137 9.35 36.37 26.62
C GLU A 137 9.71 35.90 25.21
N MET A 138 10.93 36.21 24.74
CA MET A 138 11.42 35.76 23.45
C MET A 138 11.60 34.23 23.43
N PHE A 139 12.10 33.64 24.52
CA PHE A 139 12.13 32.18 24.63
C PHE A 139 10.72 31.58 24.64
N ALA A 140 9.82 32.17 25.44
CA ALA A 140 8.45 31.69 25.57
C ALA A 140 7.70 31.64 24.23
N LEU A 141 7.84 32.70 23.43
CA LEU A 141 7.17 32.82 22.13
C LEU A 141 7.75 31.88 21.07
N LEU A 142 9.07 31.73 21.04
CA LEU A 142 9.75 31.04 19.94
C LEU A 142 9.95 29.55 20.21
N LEU A 143 10.26 29.16 21.44
CA LEU A 143 10.60 27.78 21.79
C LEU A 143 9.56 27.14 22.71
N GLU A 144 9.07 27.84 23.73
CA GLU A 144 8.23 27.19 24.75
C GLU A 144 6.90 26.66 24.19
N ALA A 145 6.18 27.47 23.40
CA ALA A 145 4.91 27.04 22.80
C ALA A 145 5.06 25.79 21.90
N PRO A 146 5.99 25.76 20.93
CA PRO A 146 6.16 24.57 20.11
C PRO A 146 6.82 23.38 20.86
N LEU A 147 7.64 23.59 21.89
CA LEU A 147 8.11 22.50 22.76
C LEU A 147 6.96 21.85 23.53
N ARG A 148 6.04 22.64 24.09
CA ARG A 148 4.82 22.13 24.75
C ARG A 148 3.87 21.38 23.81
N SER A 149 3.98 21.59 22.50
CA SER A 149 3.21 20.82 21.50
C SER A 149 3.80 19.44 21.23
N ILE A 150 5.09 19.23 21.50
CA ILE A 150 5.81 17.97 21.24
C ILE A 150 5.92 17.13 22.52
N PHE A 151 6.10 17.78 23.67
CA PHE A 151 6.34 17.14 24.97
C PHE A 151 5.19 17.39 25.94
N SER A 152 4.85 16.37 26.74
CA SER A 152 3.77 16.45 27.74
C SER A 152 4.08 17.41 28.89
N ASN A 153 5.36 17.56 29.25
CA ASN A 153 5.81 18.45 30.32
C ASN A 153 7.09 19.18 29.89
N SER A 154 7.07 20.50 29.97
CA SER A 154 8.15 21.39 29.58
C SER A 154 8.38 22.41 30.69
N GLN A 155 9.58 22.43 31.26
CA GLN A 155 9.97 23.37 32.32
C GLN A 155 11.24 24.10 31.92
N THR A 156 11.26 25.41 32.13
CA THR A 156 12.42 26.25 31.82
C THR A 156 12.85 27.07 33.03
N SER A 157 14.13 26.97 33.38
CA SER A 157 14.79 27.79 34.40
C SER A 157 15.66 28.85 33.75
N TYR A 158 15.74 30.03 34.37
CA TYR A 158 16.49 31.17 33.83
C TYR A 158 17.46 31.75 34.86
N TYR A 159 18.65 32.11 34.40
CA TYR A 159 19.69 32.80 35.16
C TYR A 159 20.14 34.03 34.38
N GLN A 160 20.15 35.19 35.03
CA GLN A 160 20.56 36.43 34.38
C GLN A 160 22.09 36.50 34.29
N LEU A 161 22.61 36.92 33.13
CA LEU A 161 24.02 37.20 32.92
C LEU A 161 24.32 38.70 33.13
N GLU A 162 25.60 39.01 33.28
CA GLU A 162 26.11 40.38 33.45
C GLU A 162 25.77 41.31 32.27
N ASN A 163 25.61 40.75 31.06
CA ASN A 163 25.25 41.50 29.85
C ASN A 163 23.74 41.74 29.67
N GLY A 164 22.92 41.37 30.66
CA GLY A 164 21.46 41.52 30.63
C GLY A 164 20.71 40.42 29.87
N TRP A 165 21.39 39.45 29.27
CA TRP A 165 20.75 38.28 28.68
C TRP A 165 20.43 37.23 29.75
N TYR A 166 19.65 36.22 29.38
CA TYR A 166 19.30 35.11 30.24
C TYR A 166 19.88 33.81 29.71
N ARG A 167 20.61 33.10 30.57
CA ARG A 167 20.94 31.69 30.38
C ARG A 167 19.71 30.90 30.73
N PHE A 168 19.28 30.02 29.84
CA PHE A 168 18.15 29.14 30.08
C PHE A 168 18.58 27.68 30.13
N VAL A 169 17.83 26.90 30.92
CA VAL A 169 17.86 25.44 30.91
C VAL A 169 16.42 24.98 30.79
N SER A 170 16.08 24.40 29.65
CA SER A 170 14.74 23.87 29.36
C SER A 170 14.80 22.35 29.38
N VAL A 171 13.98 21.72 30.22
CA VAL A 171 13.85 20.26 30.35
C VAL A 171 12.45 19.87 29.91
N ASN A 172 12.39 19.03 28.88
CA ASN A 172 11.14 18.62 28.24
C ASN A 172 11.05 17.10 28.29
N ILE A 173 9.93 16.56 28.78
CA ILE A 173 9.71 15.12 28.95
C ILE A 173 8.35 14.70 28.38
N THR A 174 8.32 13.53 27.74
CA THR A 174 7.08 12.87 27.31
C THR A 174 6.73 11.79 28.30
N ILE A 175 5.59 11.95 28.99
CA ILE A 175 5.10 11.00 29.98
C ILE A 175 4.15 10.02 29.27
N PRO A 176 4.37 8.69 29.35
CA PRO A 176 3.45 7.70 28.77
C PRO A 176 2.05 7.82 29.39
N GLU A 177 0.99 7.70 28.57
CA GLU A 177 -0.42 7.78 29.01
C GLU A 177 -0.73 6.77 30.15
N GLU A 178 -0.03 5.63 30.20
CA GLU A 178 -0.16 4.58 31.22
C GLU A 178 0.11 5.05 32.66
N MET A 179 0.85 6.16 32.84
CA MET A 179 1.20 6.70 34.15
C MET A 179 0.18 7.72 34.69
N TYR A 180 -0.83 8.10 33.89
CA TYR A 180 -1.87 9.04 34.31
C TYR A 180 -3.05 8.35 35.03
N GLU A 181 -3.15 7.02 35.00
CA GLU A 181 -4.23 6.25 35.65
C GLU A 181 -3.96 5.88 37.12
N GLN A 182 -2.83 6.27 37.71
CA GLN A 182 -2.50 5.97 39.11
C GLN A 182 -2.64 7.17 40.05
N LYS A 183 -3.71 7.97 39.92
CA LYS A 183 -4.01 9.04 40.87
C LYS A 183 -5.47 9.12 41.26
#